data_AF-Q8TNK8-F1
#
_entry.id   AF-Q8TNK8-F1
#
_cell.length_a   1.000
_cell.length_b   1.000
_cell.length_c   1.000
_cell.angle_alpha   90.00
_cell.angle_beta   90.00
_cell.angle_gamma   90.00
#
_symmetry.space_group_name_H-M   'P 1'
#
loop_
_entity.id
_entity.type
_entity.pdbx_description
1 polymer ?
#
loop_
_entity_poly.entity_id
_entity_poly.type
_entity_poly.pdbx_seq_one_letter_code
_entity_poly.pdbx_strand_id
1 'polypeptide(L)'
;MEKIYRYKLVLGIIIMLSGIISAAFLEVEASISIILISMGLVIFVMTALRLFRRGELPDRDERTKKLAAYGITYSWLLTLVLIMVLYWVEFFKLAELTAEVILGILLFFMIISANVFRWYFMQKGDIE
;
A
#
# COMPACT_ATOMS: atom_id res chain seq x y z
N MET A 1 8.02 -27.78 -0.90
CA MET A 1 8.33 -26.33 -0.93
C MET A 1 7.10 -25.42 -0.76
N GLU A 2 5.92 -25.81 -1.24
CA GLU A 2 4.68 -25.01 -1.10
C GLU A 2 4.16 -24.88 0.35
N LYS A 3 4.30 -25.94 1.16
CA LYS A 3 3.84 -25.98 2.56
C LYS A 3 4.48 -24.90 3.44
N ILE A 4 5.77 -24.59 3.25
CA ILE A 4 6.50 -23.59 4.04
C ILE A 4 5.89 -22.19 3.88
N TYR A 5 5.48 -21.82 2.66
CA TYR A 5 4.85 -20.51 2.42
C TYR A 5 3.44 -20.46 3.02
N ARG A 6 2.68 -21.55 2.93
CA ARG A 6 1.37 -21.65 3.58
C ARG A 6 1.49 -21.47 5.10
N TYR A 7 2.47 -22.13 5.74
CA TYR A 7 2.72 -21.95 7.18
C TYR A 7 3.11 -20.52 7.53
N LYS A 8 3.97 -19.86 6.73
CA LYS A 8 4.34 -18.45 6.94
C LYS A 8 3.15 -17.50 6.78
N LEU A 9 2.23 -17.80 5.86
CA LEU A 9 1.01 -17.04 5.64
C LEU A 9 0.09 -17.11 6.86
N VAL A 10 -0.16 -18.33 7.34
CA VAL A 10 -0.95 -18.57 8.55
C VAL A 10 -0.30 -17.92 9.78
N LEU A 11 1.02 -18.02 9.91
CA LEU A 11 1.77 -17.36 10.99
C LEU A 11 1.59 -15.83 10.96
N GLY A 12 1.70 -15.21 9.78
CA GLY A 12 1.45 -13.77 9.63
C GLY A 12 0.04 -13.36 10.05
N ILE A 13 -0.97 -14.16 9.68
CA ILE A 13 -2.37 -13.94 10.09
C ILE A 13 -2.52 -14.05 11.62
N ILE A 14 -1.95 -15.08 12.24
CA ILE A 14 -2.04 -15.30 13.70
C ILE A 14 -1.40 -14.12 14.45
N ILE A 15 -0.21 -13.68 14.04
CA ILE A 15 0.50 -12.56 14.67
C ILE A 15 -0.29 -11.25 14.50
N MET A 16 -0.88 -11.03 13.33
CA MET A 16 -1.70 -9.85 13.08
C MET A 16 -2.97 -9.86 13.94
N LEU A 17 -3.67 -10.99 14.01
CA LEU A 17 -4.87 -11.15 14.83
C LEU A 17 -4.57 -11.02 16.32
N SER A 18 -3.44 -11.55 16.81
CA SER A 18 -3.07 -11.37 18.21
C SER A 18 -2.80 -9.91 18.55
N GLY A 19 -2.18 -9.15 17.65
CA GLY A 19 -2.02 -7.70 17.79
C GLY A 19 -3.37 -6.95 17.83
N ILE A 20 -4.32 -7.33 16.96
CA ILE A 20 -5.67 -6.73 16.94
C ILE A 20 -6.43 -7.06 18.24
N ILE A 21 -6.42 -8.33 18.67
CA ILE A 21 -7.08 -8.74 19.92
C ILE A 21 -6.45 -8.02 21.11
N SER A 22 -5.13 -7.90 21.11
CA SER A 22 -4.40 -7.15 22.13
C SER A 22 -4.78 -5.68 22.16
N ALA A 23 -5.03 -5.04 21.02
CA ALA A 23 -5.44 -3.64 21.00
C ALA A 23 -6.91 -3.46 21.42
N ALA A 24 -7.78 -4.42 21.09
CA ALA A 24 -9.22 -4.31 21.26
C ALA A 24 -9.73 -4.77 22.63
N PHE A 25 -9.07 -5.77 23.23
CA PHE A 25 -9.59 -6.47 24.41
C PHE A 25 -8.61 -6.53 25.58
N LEU A 26 -7.32 -6.27 25.34
CA LEU A 26 -6.31 -6.28 26.40
C LEU A 26 -5.86 -4.84 26.64
N GLU A 27 -5.70 -4.45 27.90
CA GLU A 27 -5.11 -3.15 28.26
C GLU A 27 -3.58 -3.17 28.11
N VAL A 28 -3.11 -3.71 26.99
CA VAL A 28 -1.69 -3.77 26.63
C VAL A 28 -1.28 -2.42 26.06
N GLU A 29 -0.02 -2.04 26.27
CA GLU A 29 0.53 -0.82 25.71
C GLU A 29 0.33 -0.77 24.19
N ALA A 30 -0.26 0.32 23.69
CA ALA A 30 -0.61 0.48 22.28
C ALA A 30 0.58 0.23 21.33
N SER A 31 1.79 0.62 21.75
CA SER A 31 3.05 0.37 21.05
C SER A 31 3.24 -1.10 20.69
N ILE A 32 2.96 -2.00 21.64
CA ILE A 32 3.13 -3.45 21.48
C ILE A 32 2.11 -3.99 20.47
N SER A 33 0.85 -3.57 20.59
CA SER A 33 -0.19 -3.99 19.65
C SER A 33 0.09 -3.52 18.22
N ILE A 34 0.55 -2.27 18.05
CA ILE A 34 0.94 -1.71 16.75
C ILE A 34 2.09 -2.51 16.12
N ILE A 35 3.11 -2.86 16.91
CA ILE A 35 4.25 -3.67 16.43
C ILE A 35 3.78 -5.04 15.96
N LEU A 36 2.93 -5.72 16.73
CA LEU A 36 2.39 -7.04 16.37
C LEU A 36 1.58 -6.99 15.07
N ILE A 37 0.67 -6.02 14.94
CA ILE A 37 -0.14 -5.82 13.74
C ILE A 37 0.77 -5.58 12.53
N SER A 38 1.74 -4.67 12.67
CA SER A 38 2.67 -4.30 11.59
C SER A 38 3.54 -5.48 11.15
N MET A 39 4.09 -6.24 12.11
CA MET A 39 4.92 -7.40 11.81
C MET A 39 4.13 -8.51 11.13
N GLY A 40 2.92 -8.81 11.62
CA GLY A 40 2.01 -9.78 11.01
C GLY A 40 1.65 -9.40 9.57
N LEU A 41 1.33 -8.12 9.34
CA LEU A 41 1.06 -7.57 8.02
C LEU A 41 2.24 -7.73 7.05
N VAL A 42 3.46 -7.38 7.49
CA VAL A 42 4.67 -7.51 6.66
C VAL A 42 4.92 -8.96 6.27
N ILE A 43 4.82 -9.90 7.22
CA ILE A 43 5.00 -11.33 6.97
C ILE A 43 3.93 -11.84 5.98
N PHE A 44 2.67 -11.44 6.19
CA PHE A 44 1.55 -11.80 5.33
C PHE A 44 1.78 -11.31 3.90
N VAL A 45 2.00 -10.00 3.71
CA VAL A 45 2.17 -9.37 2.38
C VAL A 45 3.37 -9.95 1.66
N MET A 46 4.54 -10.05 2.31
CA MET A 46 5.74 -10.59 1.68
C MET A 46 5.58 -12.06 1.26
N THR A 47 4.89 -12.85 2.09
CA THR A 47 4.64 -14.27 1.79
C THR A 47 3.61 -14.43 0.69
N ALA A 48 2.52 -13.65 0.71
CA ALA A 48 1.51 -13.62 -0.34
C ALA A 48 2.13 -13.22 -1.68
N LEU A 49 2.92 -12.14 -1.74
CA LEU A 49 3.62 -11.71 -2.95
C LEU A 49 4.53 -12.81 -3.52
N ARG A 50 5.27 -13.52 -2.66
CA ARG A 50 6.12 -14.65 -3.09
C ARG A 50 5.32 -15.84 -3.60
N LEU A 51 4.14 -16.10 -3.03
CA LEU A 51 3.25 -17.16 -3.47
C LEU A 51 2.64 -16.83 -4.85
N PHE A 52 2.15 -15.60 -5.02
CA PHE A 52 1.58 -15.14 -6.29
C PHE A 52 2.62 -15.06 -7.42
N ARG A 53 3.88 -14.74 -7.12
CA ARG A 53 4.97 -14.74 -8.12
C ARG A 53 5.40 -16.15 -8.57
N ARG A 54 4.99 -17.22 -7.89
CA ARG A 54 5.38 -18.61 -8.22
C ARG A 54 4.39 -19.34 -9.12
N GLY A 55 3.20 -18.80 -9.35
CA GLY A 55 2.36 -19.30 -10.43
C GLY A 55 3.10 -19.08 -11.74
N GLU A 56 3.00 -20.03 -12.67
CA GLU A 56 3.38 -19.86 -14.09
C GLU A 56 2.46 -18.82 -14.74
N LEU A 57 2.41 -17.62 -14.18
CA LEU A 57 1.80 -16.47 -14.81
C LEU A 57 2.58 -16.28 -16.11
N PRO A 58 1.90 -16.21 -17.27
CA PRO A 58 2.55 -15.84 -18.52
C PRO A 58 3.45 -14.65 -18.24
N ASP A 59 4.70 -14.70 -18.69
CA ASP A 59 5.64 -13.63 -18.39
C ASP A 59 4.96 -12.30 -18.76
N ARG A 60 4.80 -11.45 -17.75
CA ARG A 60 4.06 -10.22 -17.91
C ARG A 60 4.78 -9.43 -19.00
N ASP A 61 4.08 -9.24 -20.11
CA ASP A 61 4.51 -8.46 -21.26
C ASP A 61 5.23 -7.19 -20.77
N GLU A 62 6.42 -6.92 -21.32
CA GLU A 62 7.27 -5.79 -20.91
C GLU A 62 6.48 -4.49 -20.90
N ARG A 63 5.55 -4.34 -21.84
CA ARG A 63 4.61 -3.21 -21.91
C ARG A 63 3.77 -3.04 -20.65
N THR A 64 3.24 -4.13 -20.09
CA THR A 64 2.44 -4.08 -18.85
C THR A 64 3.29 -3.67 -17.66
N LYS A 65 4.55 -4.13 -17.60
CA LYS A 65 5.50 -3.74 -16.54
C LYS A 65 5.84 -2.25 -16.64
N LYS A 66 6.13 -1.74 -17.84
CA LYS A 66 6.38 -0.32 -18.11
C LYS A 66 5.18 0.56 -17.73
N LEU A 67 3.98 0.20 -18.19
CA LEU A 67 2.72 0.90 -17.86
C LEU A 67 2.47 1.02 -16.36
N ALA A 68 2.70 -0.06 -15.61
CA ALA A 68 2.55 -0.05 -14.17
C ALA A 68 3.58 0.88 -13.50
N ALA A 69 4.84 0.85 -13.95
CA ALA A 69 5.89 1.72 -13.45
C ALA A 69 5.58 3.20 -13.73
N TYR A 70 5.20 3.54 -14.97
CA TYR A 70 4.79 4.90 -15.33
C TYR A 70 3.60 5.37 -14.50
N GLY A 71 2.55 4.56 -14.35
CA GLY A 71 1.39 4.90 -13.53
C GLY A 71 1.77 5.28 -12.09
N ILE A 72 2.69 4.53 -11.48
CA ILE A 72 3.20 4.79 -10.13
C ILE A 72 4.04 6.07 -10.10
N THR A 73 4.97 6.26 -11.05
CA THR A 73 5.85 7.44 -11.11
C THR A 73 5.04 8.73 -11.21
N TYR A 74 4.08 8.78 -12.15
CA TYR A 74 3.25 9.98 -12.32
C TYR A 74 2.31 10.22 -11.13
N SER A 75 1.77 9.15 -10.52
CA SER A 75 0.99 9.25 -9.28
C SER A 75 1.82 9.82 -8.13
N TRP A 76 3.09 9.41 -8.00
CA TRP A 76 3.97 9.94 -6.98
C TRP A 76 4.27 11.43 -7.18
N LEU A 77 4.59 11.85 -8.40
CA LEU A 77 4.79 13.26 -8.73
C LEU A 77 3.54 14.10 -8.44
N LEU A 78 2.36 13.59 -8.81
CA LEU A 78 1.10 14.27 -8.51
C LEU A 78 0.83 14.34 -7.00
N THR A 79 1.19 13.30 -6.24
CA THR A 79 1.08 13.29 -4.78
C THR A 79 1.99 14.35 -4.15
N LEU A 80 3.18 14.63 -4.69
CA LEU A 80 4.02 15.73 -4.21
C LEU A 80 3.34 17.10 -4.37
N VAL A 81 2.65 17.30 -5.50
CA VAL A 81 1.85 18.52 -5.71
C VAL A 81 0.71 18.60 -4.68
N LEU A 82 0.02 17.48 -4.43
CA LEU A 82 -1.03 17.44 -3.40
C LEU A 82 -0.49 17.76 -2.00
N ILE A 83 0.67 17.22 -1.62
CA ILE A 83 1.31 17.51 -0.33
C ILE A 83 1.58 19.02 -0.21
N MET A 84 2.06 19.66 -1.27
CA MET A 84 2.29 21.10 -1.29
C MET A 84 0.98 21.90 -1.12
N VAL A 85 -0.11 21.46 -1.74
CA VAL A 85 -1.44 22.07 -1.55
C VAL A 85 -1.94 21.90 -0.11
N LEU A 86 -1.86 20.69 0.46
CA LEU A 86 -2.26 20.42 1.84
C LEU A 86 -1.41 21.22 2.83
N TYR A 87 -0.12 21.38 2.55
CA TYR A 87 0.77 22.24 3.32
C TYR A 87 0.28 23.69 3.33
N TRP A 88 -0.13 24.24 2.18
CA TRP A 88 -0.69 25.59 2.14
C TRP A 88 -2.01 25.73 2.88
N VAL A 89 -2.90 24.73 2.79
CA VAL A 89 -4.16 24.71 3.55
C VAL A 89 -3.89 24.85 5.05
N GLU A 90 -2.95 24.07 5.57
CA GLU A 90 -2.53 24.13 6.97
C GLU A 90 -1.83 25.46 7.29
N PHE A 91 -0.90 25.91 6.44
CA PHE A 91 -0.12 27.14 6.65
C PHE A 91 -0.99 28.40 6.72
N PHE A 92 -1.97 28.53 5.82
CA PHE A 92 -2.93 29.63 5.82
C PHE A 92 -4.08 29.43 6.80
N LYS A 93 -4.09 28.32 7.55
CA LYS A 93 -5.15 27.94 8.50
C LYS A 93 -6.54 27.93 7.86
N LEU A 94 -6.62 27.44 6.62
CA LEU A 94 -7.89 27.36 5.88
C LEU A 94 -8.76 26.21 6.39
N ALA A 95 -8.14 25.15 6.92
CA ALA A 95 -8.79 24.02 7.57
C ALA A 95 -7.83 23.39 8.59
N GLU A 96 -8.37 22.83 9.68
CA GLU A 96 -7.61 22.04 10.65
C GLU A 96 -7.60 20.57 10.21
N LEU A 97 -6.49 20.11 9.65
CA LEU A 97 -6.36 18.74 9.15
C LEU A 97 -5.55 17.89 10.14
N THR A 98 -6.18 16.85 10.70
CA THR A 98 -5.44 15.90 11.55
C THR A 98 -4.49 15.06 10.69
N ALA A 99 -3.42 14.56 11.32
CA ALA A 99 -2.47 13.67 10.64
C ALA A 99 -3.14 12.42 10.07
N GLU A 100 -4.15 11.88 10.76
CA GLU A 100 -4.93 10.73 10.29
C GLU A 100 -5.67 11.04 8.99
N VAL A 101 -6.32 12.21 8.90
CA VAL A 101 -7.02 12.65 7.69
C VAL A 101 -6.04 12.85 6.54
N ILE A 102 -4.89 13.48 6.79
CA ILE A 102 -3.85 13.70 5.77
C ILE A 102 -3.34 12.36 5.24
N LEU A 103 -2.99 11.41 6.11
CA LEU A 103 -2.52 10.08 5.71
C LEU A 103 -3.59 9.33 4.91
N GLY A 104 -4.86 9.43 5.29
CA GLY A 104 -5.98 8.86 4.55
C GLY A 104 -6.10 9.45 3.15
N ILE A 105 -6.10 10.78 3.03
CA ILE A 105 -6.15 11.49 1.74
C ILE A 105 -4.99 11.05 0.85
N LEU A 106 -3.76 11.04 1.36
CA LEU A 106 -2.59 10.66 0.58
C LEU A 106 -2.67 9.21 0.10
N LEU A 107 -3.10 8.28 0.96
CA LEU A 107 -3.23 6.87 0.60
C LEU A 107 -4.22 6.67 -0.55
N PHE A 108 -5.45 7.17 -0.39
CA PHE A 108 -6.49 7.00 -1.40
C PHE A 108 -6.15 7.74 -2.69
N PHE A 109 -5.63 8.96 -2.59
CA PHE A 109 -5.23 9.75 -3.75
C PHE A 109 -4.14 9.05 -4.58
N MET A 110 -3.13 8.48 -3.91
CA MET A 110 -2.05 7.76 -4.60
C MET A 110 -2.58 6.50 -5.31
N ILE A 111 -3.43 5.70 -4.66
CA ILE A 111 -4.04 4.51 -5.29
C ILE A 111 -4.90 4.89 -6.50
N ILE A 112 -5.76 5.89 -6.35
CA ILE A 112 -6.68 6.32 -7.42
C ILE A 112 -5.88 6.89 -8.59
N SER A 113 -4.99 7.85 -8.33
CA SER A 113 -4.18 8.48 -9.37
C SER A 113 -3.29 7.48 -10.12
N ALA A 114 -2.69 6.50 -9.45
CA ALA A 114 -1.88 5.47 -10.11
C ALA A 114 -2.71 4.63 -11.10
N ASN A 115 -3.96 4.30 -10.75
CA ASN A 115 -4.86 3.58 -11.65
C ASN A 115 -5.35 4.48 -12.80
N VAL A 116 -5.62 5.76 -12.55
CA VAL A 116 -5.99 6.75 -13.58
C VAL A 116 -4.86 6.92 -14.59
N PHE A 117 -3.61 7.12 -14.14
CA PHE A 117 -2.45 7.22 -15.03
C PHE A 117 -2.21 5.92 -15.79
N ARG A 118 -2.30 4.76 -15.13
CA ARG A 118 -2.19 3.47 -15.82
C ARG A 118 -3.24 3.35 -16.93
N TRP A 119 -4.50 3.73 -16.66
CA TRP A 119 -5.58 3.72 -17.64
C TRP A 119 -5.35 4.70 -18.78
N TYR A 120 -4.93 5.93 -18.48
CA TYR A 120 -4.59 6.94 -19.47
C TYR A 120 -3.48 6.48 -20.42
N PHE A 121 -2.41 5.91 -19.87
CA PHE A 121 -1.30 5.40 -20.65
C PHE A 121 -1.64 4.15 -21.44
N MET A 122 -2.58 3.31 -20.99
CA MET A 122 -3.08 2.18 -21.78
C MET A 122 -3.83 2.62 -23.05
N GLN A 123 -4.42 3.82 -23.06
CA GLN A 123 -5.14 4.33 -24.24
C GLN A 123 -4.21 4.96 -25.27
N LYS A 124 -3.07 5.50 -24.82
CA LYS A 124 -1.99 5.88 -25.73
C LYS A 124 -1.33 4.56 -26.20
N GLY A 125 -1.00 4.47 -27.48
CA GLY A 125 -0.28 3.31 -28.04
C GLY A 125 1.10 3.12 -27.41
N ASP A 126 2.02 2.45 -28.10
CA ASP A 126 3.34 2.13 -27.54
C ASP A 126 4.00 3.36 -26.87
N ILE A 127 4.28 3.22 -25.59
CA ILE A 127 4.91 4.24 -24.76
C ILE A 127 6.39 3.92 -24.86
N GLU A 128 7.06 4.54 -25.83
CA GLU A 128 8.52 4.46 -25.96
C GLU A 128 9.21 5.02 -24.70
#